data_AF-A0A3D5KJR9-F1
#
_entry.id   AF-A0A3D5KJR9-F1
#
_cell.length_a   1.000
_cell.length_b   1.000
_cell.length_c   1.000
_cell.angle_alpha   90.00
_cell.angle_beta   90.00
_cell.angle_gamma   90.00
#
_symmetry.space_group_name_H-M   'P 1'
#
loop_
_entity.id
_entity.type
_entity.pdbx_description
1 polymer ?
#
loop_
_entity_poly.entity_id
_entity_poly.type
_entity_poly.pdbx_seq_one_letter_code
_entity_poly.pdbx_strand_id
1 'polypeptide(L)' 'MSEQNVTQIKCSDCGKSATVPFRPTAGKPVYCRECLAKHRTGRPAESRGPDQSNEKQAWSRRR' A
#
# COMPACT_ATOMS: atom_id res chain seq x y z
N MET A 1 -22.98 12.58 -16.30
CA MET A 1 -22.50 11.23 -15.97
C MET A 1 -21.00 11.20 -16.24
N SER A 2 -20.16 10.84 -15.27
CA SER A 2 -18.70 10.97 -15.38
C SER A 2 -18.09 9.85 -16.23
N GLU A 3 -17.78 10.16 -17.49
CA GLU A 3 -17.09 9.26 -18.42
C GLU A 3 -15.59 9.23 -18.08
N GLN A 4 -15.20 8.46 -17.07
CA GLN A 4 -13.77 8.30 -16.76
C GLN A 4 -13.12 7.38 -17.79
N ASN A 5 -12.16 7.93 -18.55
CA ASN A 5 -11.37 7.18 -19.52
C ASN A 5 -10.37 6.28 -18.78
N VAL A 6 -10.76 5.01 -18.60
CA VAL A 6 -9.89 3.98 -18.02
C VAL A 6 -8.87 3.51 -19.04
N THR A 7 -7.60 3.42 -18.64
CA THR A 7 -6.53 2.93 -19.51
C THR A 7 -5.88 1.69 -18.90
N GLN A 8 -5.61 0.69 -19.74
CA GLN A 8 -4.91 -0.52 -19.34
C GLN A 8 -3.40 -0.30 -19.49
N ILE A 9 -2.66 -0.50 -18.39
CA ILE A 9 -1.20 -0.33 -18.34
C ILE A 9 -0.56 -1.56 -17.71
N LYS A 10 0.74 -1.77 -17.98
CA LYS A 10 1.56 -2.79 -17.32
C LYS A 10 2.36 -2.14 -16.19
N CYS A 11 2.29 -2.73 -15.00
CA CYS A 11 3.08 -2.28 -13.85
C CYS A 11 4.57 -2.54 -14.09
N SER A 12 5.42 -1.52 -13.93
CA SER A 12 6.88 -1.66 -14.09
C SER A 12 7.55 -2.44 -12.95
N ASP A 13 6.90 -2.57 -11.79
CA ASP A 13 7.44 -3.27 -10.61
C ASP A 13 7.08 -4.76 -10.60
N CYS A 14 5.80 -5.10 -10.82
CA CYS A 14 5.31 -6.47 -10.73
C CYS A 14 4.89 -7.10 -12.07
N GLY A 15 4.92 -6.34 -13.18
CA GLY A 15 4.55 -6.82 -14.51
C GLY A 15 3.05 -7.05 -14.76
N LYS A 16 2.20 -6.84 -13.75
CA LYS A 16 0.75 -7.08 -13.84
C LYS A 16 0.03 -6.01 -14.67
N SER A 17 -1.05 -6.39 -15.35
CA SER A 17 -1.97 -5.47 -16.02
C SER A 17 -2.88 -4.78 -14.99
N ALA A 18 -2.95 -3.45 -15.03
CA ALA A 18 -3.81 -2.66 -14.16
C ALA A 18 -4.61 -1.62 -14.95
N THR A 19 -5.79 -1.29 -14.45
CA THR A 19 -6.68 -0.28 -15.04
C THR A 19 -6.59 1.01 -14.22
N VAL A 20 -6.09 2.07 -14.84
CA VAL A 20 -5.87 3.36 -14.18
C VAL A 20 -6.67 4.48 -14.86
N PRO A 21 -7.24 5.44 -14.09
CA PRO A 21 -8.04 6.53 -14.64
C PRO A 21 -7.20 7.73 -15.13
N PHE A 22 -5.92 7.51 -15.42
CA PHE A 22 -4.99 8.55 -15.88
C PHE A 22 -4.19 8.06 -17.09
N ARG A 23 -3.79 8.99 -17.97
CA ARG A 23 -2.92 8.66 -19.10
C ARG A 23 -1.47 8.51 -18.62
N PRO A 24 -0.78 7.41 -18.93
CA PRO A 24 0.63 7.25 -18.56
C PRO A 24 1.49 8.30 -19.29
N THR A 25 2.31 9.04 -18.54
CA THR A 25 3.22 10.05 -19.10
C THR A 25 4.52 9.39 -19.57
N ALA A 26 4.94 9.67 -20.80
CA ALA A 26 6.22 9.18 -21.32
C ALA A 26 7.38 9.67 -20.43
N GLY A 27 8.13 8.72 -19.87
CA GLY A 27 9.27 8.98 -18.99
C GLY A 27 9.05 8.71 -17.50
N LYS A 28 7.81 8.41 -17.04
CA LYS A 28 7.53 8.02 -15.64
C LYS A 28 7.04 6.56 -15.59
N PRO A 29 7.64 5.70 -14.75
CA PRO A 29 7.21 4.31 -14.61
C PRO A 29 5.80 4.26 -14.01
N VAL A 30 4.98 3.33 -14.48
CA VAL A 30 3.59 3.20 -14.06
C VAL A 30 3.47 2.03 -13.09
N TYR A 31 2.82 2.27 -11.96
CA TYR A 31 2.65 1.28 -10.90
C TYR A 31 1.18 0.96 -10.68
N CYS A 32 0.88 -0.30 -10.35
CA CYS A 32 -0.45 -0.67 -9.88
C CYS A 32 -0.72 -0.05 -8.48
N ARG A 33 -1.98 -0.06 -8.04
CA ARG A 33 -2.39 0.51 -6.74
C ARG A 33 -1.58 -0.04 -5.57
N GLU A 34 -1.26 -1.33 -5.61
CA GLU A 34 -0.49 -2.01 -4.56
C GLU A 34 0.98 -1.57 -4.55
N CYS A 35 1.66 -1.59 -5.70
CA CYS A 35 3.06 -1.17 -5.80
C CYS A 35 3.20 0.33 -5.49
N LEU A 36 2.24 1.15 -5.94
CA LEU A 36 2.23 2.57 -5.61
C LEU A 36 2.05 2.80 -4.10
N ALA A 37 1.18 2.04 -3.43
CA ALA A 37 1.03 2.11 -1.98
C ALA A 37 2.36 1.76 -1.29
N LYS A 38 3.03 0.67 -1.70
CA LYS A 38 4.35 0.26 -1.17
C LYS A 38 5.44 1.32 -1.37
N HIS A 39 5.49 1.95 -2.56
CA HIS A 39 6.45 3.02 -2.85
C HIS A 39 6.15 4.32 -2.09
N ARG A 40 4.87 4.60 -1.78
CA ARG A 40 4.46 5.77 -0.99
C ARG A 40 4.61 5.57 0.52
N THR A 41 4.65 4.32 1.00
CA THR A 41 4.78 3.98 2.44
C THR A 41 6.19 4.15 3.01
N GLY A 42 6.98 5.10 2.51
CA GLY A 42 8.20 5.58 3.18
C GLY A 42 7.94 6.33 4.51
N ARG A 43 6.67 6.45 4.93
CA ARG A 43 6.33 6.68 6.34
C ARG A 43 5.90 5.36 6.94
N PRO A 44 6.62 4.80 7.91
CA PRO A 44 6.10 3.67 8.64
C PRO A 44 4.79 4.12 9.29
N ALA A 45 3.67 3.58 8.81
CA ALA A 45 2.41 3.57 9.54
C ALA A 45 2.50 2.63 10.77
N GLU A 46 3.72 2.32 11.22
CA GLU A 46 4.07 1.59 12.42
C GLU A 46 4.28 2.57 13.59
N SER A 47 3.32 3.48 13.76
CA SER A 47 3.11 4.16 15.05
C SER A 47 1.79 3.72 15.70
N ARG A 48 1.26 2.57 15.28
CA ARG A 48 0.11 1.91 15.93
C ARG A 48 0.35 0.41 16.13
N GLY A 49 1.55 0.03 16.54
CA GLY A 49 1.72 -1.20 17.29
C GLY A 49 1.45 -0.91 18.76
N PRO A 50 0.46 -1.52 19.44
CA PRO A 50 0.48 -1.55 20.89
C PRO A 50 1.66 -2.43 21.31
N ASP A 51 2.58 -1.82 22.06
CA ASP A 51 3.66 -2.44 22.81
C ASP A 51 3.16 -3.70 23.54
N GLN A 52 3.40 -4.88 22.96
CA GLN A 52 3.10 -6.16 23.59
C GLN A 52 4.25 -6.59 24.52
N SER A 53 4.88 -5.64 25.20
CA SER A 53 5.90 -5.90 26.22
C SER A 53 5.30 -5.85 27.62
N ASN A 54 4.03 -6.22 27.83
CA ASN A 54 3.56 -6.45 29.20
C ASN A 54 2.38 -7.39 29.44
N GLU A 55 2.13 -8.37 28.57
CA GLU A 55 1.10 -9.40 28.84
C GLU A 55 1.55 -10.41 29.91
N LYS A 56 2.87 -10.62 30.05
CA LYS A 56 3.43 -11.62 30.97
C LYS A 56 3.22 -11.30 32.46
N GLN A 57 2.67 -10.13 32.82
CA GLN A 57 2.31 -9.77 34.20
C GLN A 57 0.83 -10.00 34.54
N ALA A 58 -0.05 -10.27 33.57
CA ALA A 58 -1.49 -10.34 33.80
C ALA A 58 -1.96 -11.67 34.43
N TRP A 59 -1.21 -12.77 34.21
CA TRP A 59 -1.52 -14.08 34.81
C TRP A 59 -0.81 -14.32 36.15
N SER A 60 0.26 -13.58 36.46
CA SER A 60 1.08 -13.80 37.67
C SER A 60 0.57 -13.08 38.93
N ARG A 61 -0.49 -12.26 38.85
CA ARG A 61 -1.09 -11.54 40.00
C ARG A 61 -2.26 -12.27 40.66
N ARG A 62 -2.47 -13.55 40.34
CA ARG A 62 -3.57 -14.37 40.84
C ARG A 62 -3.09 -15.67 41.50
N ARG A 63 -2.01 -15.56 42.28
CA ARG A 63 -1.63 -16.51 43.33
C ARG A 63 -0.94 -15.75 44.45
#